data_AF-A0A914QFR9-F1
#
_entry.id   AF-A0A914QFR9-F1
#
_cell.length_a   1.000
_cell.length_b   1.000
_cell.length_c   1.000
_cell.angle_alpha   90.00
_cell.angle_beta   90.00
_cell.angle_gamma   90.00
#
_symmetry.space_group_name_H-M   'P 1'
#
loop_
_entity.id
_entity.type
_entity.pdbx_description
1 polymer ?
#
loop_
_entity_poly.entity_id
_entity_poly.type
_entity_poly.pdbx_seq_one_letter_code
_entity_poly.pdbx_strand_id
1 'polypeptide(L)'
;MSTSHMLTMDIIDFSQNQISYVGNGQVSGIHSRTLKLSENEISYIHEKAFAQSKFVSLQLNNNHELSTMSLLAFADISELHQLDLSDTSITELPVIGLKDIKHLILKNVPTLKKLPPVLAFNNLNKAEFTYPYHCCFFKHASRDYEVGQGSQYSSHYKEIQQRSCTREALKSTDVQQFLRKKRT
;
A
#
# COMPACT_ATOMS: atom_id res chain seq x y z
N MET A 1 32.23 14.03 19.68
CA MET A 1 30.96 14.66 19.26
C MET A 1 31.29 15.73 18.23
N SER A 2 30.94 15.48 16.97
CA SER A 2 30.82 16.52 15.94
C SER A 2 29.62 16.14 15.09
N THR A 3 28.58 16.95 15.21
CA THR A 3 27.35 16.93 14.44
C THR A 3 27.54 17.79 13.19
N SER A 4 27.61 17.19 12.00
CA SER A 4 27.13 17.79 10.74
C SER A 4 27.54 16.95 9.53
N HIS A 5 26.69 15.99 9.19
CA HIS A 5 26.37 15.67 7.79
C HIS A 5 24.97 15.04 7.79
N MET A 6 23.94 15.86 8.04
CA MET A 6 22.62 15.55 7.49
C MET A 6 22.66 16.00 6.03
N LEU A 7 22.63 15.04 5.10
CA LEU A 7 22.11 15.13 3.73
C LEU A 7 22.55 13.87 2.95
N THR A 8 21.84 12.76 3.11
CA THR A 8 21.75 11.78 2.02
C THR A 8 20.27 11.48 1.80
N MET A 9 19.72 12.11 0.77
CA MET A 9 18.42 11.78 0.22
C MET A 9 18.62 10.47 -0.54
N ASP A 10 18.37 9.32 0.09
CA ASP A 10 18.57 8.05 -0.61
C ASP A 10 17.26 7.65 -1.31
N ILE A 11 16.97 8.34 -2.41
CA ILE A 11 15.84 8.04 -3.30
C ILE A 11 16.40 7.31 -4.51
N ILE A 12 15.90 6.11 -4.76
CA ILE A 12 16.10 5.40 -6.01
C ILE A 12 14.84 5.61 -6.84
N ASP A 13 14.98 6.36 -7.92
CA ASP A 13 13.86 6.80 -8.75
C ASP A 13 13.92 6.11 -10.13
N PHE A 14 13.06 5.12 -10.33
CA PHE A 14 12.82 4.46 -11.62
C PHE A 14 11.47 4.88 -12.21
N SER A 15 10.90 6.00 -11.77
CA SER A 15 9.60 6.46 -12.28
C SER A 15 9.67 6.83 -13.76
N GLN A 16 8.53 6.78 -14.46
CA GLN A 16 8.42 7.20 -15.87
C GLN A 16 9.31 6.38 -16.82
N ASN A 17 9.38 5.08 -16.58
CA ASN A 17 10.04 4.12 -17.46
C ASN A 17 9.02 3.11 -18.02
N GLN A 18 9.51 2.10 -18.74
CA GLN A 18 8.71 1.06 -19.39
C GLN A 18 8.87 -0.30 -18.66
N ILE A 19 9.02 -0.27 -17.33
CA ILE A 19 9.16 -1.51 -16.55
C ILE A 19 7.81 -2.21 -16.57
N SER A 20 7.75 -3.43 -17.12
CA SER A 20 6.50 -4.16 -17.33
C SER A 20 6.20 -5.22 -16.24
N TYR A 21 7.21 -5.64 -15.49
CA TYR A 21 7.06 -6.54 -14.35
C TYR A 21 8.23 -6.40 -13.36
N VAL A 22 8.01 -6.81 -12.11
CA VAL A 22 9.07 -6.94 -11.09
C VAL A 22 9.17 -8.41 -10.67
N GLY A 23 10.14 -9.10 -11.26
CA GLY A 23 10.37 -10.54 -11.10
C GLY A 23 11.09 -10.91 -9.81
N ASN A 24 11.19 -12.22 -9.56
CA ASN A 24 11.85 -12.80 -8.38
C ASN A 24 13.27 -12.24 -8.20
N GLY A 25 13.51 -11.55 -7.09
CA GLY A 25 14.82 -11.02 -6.73
C GLY A 25 15.41 -9.95 -7.66
N GLN A 26 14.64 -9.45 -8.66
CA GLN A 26 15.15 -8.45 -9.60
C GLN A 26 15.46 -7.11 -8.93
N VAL A 27 14.78 -6.80 -7.84
CA VAL A 27 14.94 -5.57 -7.05
C VAL A 27 15.33 -5.96 -5.62
N SER A 28 16.31 -6.86 -5.49
CA SER A 28 16.77 -7.38 -4.20
C SER A 28 17.96 -6.61 -3.64
N GLY A 29 18.12 -6.64 -2.31
CA GLY A 29 19.26 -6.04 -1.61
C GLY A 29 19.32 -4.51 -1.69
N ILE A 30 18.22 -3.85 -2.07
CA ILE A 30 18.19 -2.40 -2.18
C ILE A 30 18.15 -1.77 -0.79
N HIS A 31 19.07 -0.86 -0.51
CA HIS A 31 19.08 -0.07 0.72
C HIS A 31 18.90 1.40 0.33
N SER A 32 17.75 1.96 0.65
CA SER A 32 17.43 3.35 0.36
C SER A 32 16.38 3.87 1.35
N ARG A 33 16.08 5.16 1.33
CA ARG A 33 14.93 5.70 2.05
C ARG A 33 13.64 5.51 1.25
N THR A 34 13.70 5.70 -0.06
CA THR A 34 12.53 5.65 -0.94
C THR A 34 12.88 4.98 -2.25
N LEU A 35 12.11 3.96 -2.60
CA LEU A 35 12.12 3.36 -3.93
C LEU A 35 10.88 3.83 -4.69
N LYS A 36 11.07 4.46 -5.84
CA LYS A 36 9.99 4.84 -6.74
C LYS A 36 10.02 4.02 -8.01
N LEU A 37 8.88 3.40 -8.30
CA LEU A 37 8.57 2.65 -9.51
C LEU A 37 7.27 3.20 -10.13
N SER A 38 6.96 4.47 -9.84
CA SER A 38 5.71 5.11 -10.26
C SER A 38 5.67 5.33 -11.77
N GLU A 39 4.49 5.43 -12.36
CA GLU A 39 4.34 5.77 -13.79
C GLU A 39 5.17 4.83 -14.70
N ASN A 40 5.05 3.52 -14.46
CA ASN A 40 5.61 2.47 -15.31
C ASN A 40 4.47 1.64 -15.91
N GLU A 41 4.82 0.54 -16.59
CA GLU A 41 3.87 -0.39 -17.21
C GLU A 41 3.76 -1.69 -16.40
N ILE A 42 4.03 -1.65 -15.09
CA ILE A 42 4.12 -2.85 -14.27
C ILE A 42 2.73 -3.49 -14.22
N SER A 43 2.66 -4.73 -14.68
CA SER A 43 1.42 -5.52 -14.69
C SER A 43 1.37 -6.55 -13.55
N TYR A 44 2.54 -6.97 -13.06
CA TYR A 44 2.67 -8.01 -12.05
C TYR A 44 3.92 -7.84 -11.17
N ILE A 45 3.80 -8.14 -9.87
CA ILE A 45 4.91 -8.21 -8.92
C ILE A 45 5.01 -9.63 -8.37
N HIS A 46 6.15 -10.27 -8.60
CA HIS A 46 6.38 -11.66 -8.20
C HIS A 46 6.71 -11.79 -6.71
N GLU A 47 6.75 -13.02 -6.21
CA GLU A 47 7.21 -13.29 -4.83
C GLU A 47 8.64 -12.79 -4.64
N LYS A 48 8.98 -12.30 -3.44
CA LYS A 48 10.37 -11.92 -3.14
C LYS A 48 10.99 -10.92 -4.15
N ALA A 49 10.16 -10.16 -4.86
CA ALA A 49 10.62 -9.17 -5.84
C ALA A 49 11.59 -8.17 -5.21
N PHE A 50 11.34 -7.83 -3.94
CA PHE A 50 12.10 -6.90 -3.12
C PHE A 50 12.93 -7.60 -2.02
N ALA A 51 13.33 -8.86 -2.21
CA ALA A 51 14.02 -9.63 -1.17
C ALA A 51 15.21 -8.91 -0.56
N GLN A 52 15.39 -9.05 0.76
CA GLN A 52 16.49 -8.45 1.53
C GLN A 52 16.64 -6.93 1.33
N SER A 53 15.58 -6.24 0.93
CA SER A 53 15.62 -4.81 0.73
C SER A 53 15.22 -4.07 2.00
N LYS A 54 15.76 -2.87 2.15
CA LYS A 54 15.49 -1.96 3.25
C LYS A 54 15.13 -0.60 2.69
N PHE A 55 13.85 -0.25 2.76
CA PHE A 55 13.39 1.09 2.42
C PHE A 55 12.15 1.49 3.21
N VAL A 56 12.05 2.80 3.49
CA VAL A 56 10.98 3.37 4.31
C VAL A 56 9.70 3.58 3.48
N SER A 57 9.85 3.93 2.20
CA SER A 57 8.73 4.20 1.30
C SER A 57 8.90 3.48 -0.03
N LEU A 58 7.82 2.84 -0.47
CA LEU A 58 7.67 2.26 -1.80
C LEU A 58 6.54 2.97 -2.54
N GLN A 59 6.85 3.49 -3.72
CA GLN A 59 5.88 4.14 -4.60
C GLN A 59 5.70 3.30 -5.86
N LEU A 60 4.50 2.74 -6.03
CA LEU A 60 4.09 1.91 -7.18
C LEU A 60 2.88 2.55 -7.90
N ASN A 61 2.54 3.79 -7.56
CA ASN A 61 1.38 4.49 -8.09
C ASN A 61 1.49 4.74 -9.60
N ASN A 62 0.35 4.90 -10.27
CA ASN A 62 0.26 5.09 -11.73
C ASN A 62 0.83 3.91 -12.56
N ASN A 63 0.84 2.69 -12.01
CA ASN A 63 1.00 1.46 -12.79
C ASN A 63 -0.39 0.90 -13.09
N HIS A 64 -1.06 1.47 -14.09
CA HIS A 64 -2.48 1.20 -14.34
C HIS A 64 -2.78 -0.27 -14.66
N GLU A 65 -1.82 -0.99 -15.24
CA GLU A 65 -1.93 -2.42 -15.58
C GLU A 65 -1.62 -3.35 -14.40
N LEU A 66 -1.14 -2.83 -13.27
CA LEU A 66 -0.83 -3.64 -12.09
C LEU A 66 -2.12 -4.19 -11.49
N SER A 67 -2.48 -5.42 -11.84
CA SER A 67 -3.72 -6.06 -11.42
C SER A 67 -3.53 -7.11 -10.32
N THR A 68 -2.35 -7.72 -10.25
CA THR A 68 -2.07 -8.84 -9.36
C THR A 68 -0.65 -8.79 -8.84
N MET A 69 -0.47 -9.22 -7.60
CA MET A 69 0.82 -9.35 -6.94
C MET A 69 0.84 -10.67 -6.17
N SER A 70 2.01 -11.28 -6.02
CA SER A 70 2.17 -12.42 -5.12
C SER A 70 1.82 -12.04 -3.68
N LEU A 71 1.25 -12.99 -2.93
CA LEU A 71 1.01 -12.86 -1.48
C LEU A 71 2.31 -12.56 -0.69
N LEU A 72 3.47 -12.91 -1.25
CA LEU A 72 4.80 -12.71 -0.66
C LEU A 72 5.58 -11.57 -1.32
N ALA A 73 4.93 -10.67 -2.06
CA ALA A 73 5.59 -9.56 -2.75
C ALA A 73 6.39 -8.66 -1.77
N PHE A 74 5.87 -8.45 -0.55
CA PHE A 74 6.46 -7.54 0.45
C PHE A 74 7.11 -8.26 1.65
N ALA A 75 7.15 -9.59 1.66
CA ALA A 75 7.45 -10.38 2.86
C ALA A 75 8.87 -10.16 3.46
N ASP A 76 9.82 -9.73 2.64
CA ASP A 76 11.24 -9.62 2.99
C ASP A 76 11.78 -8.19 2.79
N ILE A 77 10.91 -7.20 2.98
CA ILE A 77 11.26 -5.78 3.02
C ILE A 77 11.34 -5.34 4.49
N SER A 78 12.45 -4.72 4.86
CA SER A 78 12.66 -4.15 6.19
C SER A 78 12.34 -2.64 6.21
N GLU A 79 11.73 -2.18 7.31
CA GLU A 79 11.39 -0.76 7.58
C GLU A 79 10.34 -0.12 6.65
N LEU A 80 9.58 -0.91 5.90
CA LEU A 80 8.51 -0.39 5.03
C LEU A 80 7.40 0.27 5.86
N HIS A 81 7.37 1.59 5.85
CA HIS A 81 6.41 2.40 6.61
C HIS A 81 5.38 3.10 5.72
N GLN A 82 5.68 3.32 4.43
CA GLN A 82 4.78 3.96 3.48
C GLN A 82 4.69 3.17 2.18
N LEU A 83 3.46 2.89 1.74
CA LEU A 83 3.17 2.21 0.48
C LEU A 83 2.12 2.99 -0.29
N ASP A 84 2.47 3.37 -1.52
CA ASP A 84 1.54 3.99 -2.46
C ASP A 84 1.27 3.05 -3.64
N LEU A 85 0.02 2.64 -3.77
CA LEU A 85 -0.51 1.80 -4.84
C LEU A 85 -1.66 2.52 -5.56
N SER A 86 -1.71 3.85 -5.48
CA SER A 86 -2.75 4.65 -6.14
C SER A 86 -2.73 4.47 -7.64
N ASP A 87 -3.89 4.61 -8.29
CA ASP A 87 -4.01 4.54 -9.75
C ASP A 87 -3.50 3.21 -10.33
N THR A 88 -3.68 2.11 -9.59
CA THR A 88 -3.43 0.74 -10.04
C THR A 88 -4.75 -0.03 -10.21
N SER A 89 -4.67 -1.23 -10.80
CA SER A 89 -5.83 -2.10 -11.02
C SER A 89 -5.85 -3.32 -10.09
N ILE A 90 -5.17 -3.24 -8.94
CA ILE A 90 -5.07 -4.37 -8.02
C ILE A 90 -6.45 -4.78 -7.50
N THR A 91 -6.71 -6.09 -7.45
CA THR A 91 -7.97 -6.62 -6.92
C THR A 91 -7.85 -7.04 -5.46
N GLU A 92 -6.62 -7.29 -5.00
CA GLU A 92 -6.29 -7.75 -3.65
C GLU A 92 -5.00 -7.08 -3.16
N LEU A 93 -4.92 -6.88 -1.84
CA LEU A 93 -3.73 -6.30 -1.17
C LEU A 93 -3.02 -7.39 -0.36
N PRO A 94 -1.78 -7.78 -0.70
CA PRO A 94 -1.01 -8.74 0.08
C PRO A 94 -0.56 -8.09 1.40
N VAL A 95 -0.98 -8.68 2.53
CA VAL A 95 -0.68 -8.15 3.87
C VAL A 95 0.63 -8.66 4.46
N ILE A 96 1.16 -9.76 3.95
CA ILE A 96 2.41 -10.35 4.45
C ILE A 96 3.55 -9.38 4.16
N GLY A 97 4.28 -8.99 5.21
CA GLY A 97 5.33 -7.96 5.14
C GLY A 97 4.87 -6.53 5.42
N LEU A 98 3.55 -6.28 5.54
CA LEU A 98 3.01 -4.94 5.80
C LEU A 98 2.70 -4.66 7.29
N LYS A 99 3.19 -5.48 8.22
CA LYS A 99 2.90 -5.34 9.66
C LYS A 99 3.29 -3.96 10.23
N ASP A 100 4.38 -3.40 9.73
CA ASP A 100 4.98 -2.15 10.21
C ASP A 100 4.55 -0.92 9.40
N ILE A 101 3.66 -1.11 8.41
CA ILE A 101 3.15 -0.01 7.59
C ILE A 101 2.46 1.03 8.46
N LYS A 102 2.76 2.31 8.23
CA LYS A 102 2.20 3.45 8.97
C LYS A 102 1.27 4.27 8.08
N HIS A 103 1.59 4.38 6.80
CA HIS A 103 0.83 5.11 5.80
C HIS A 103 0.55 4.25 4.56
N LEU A 104 -0.71 3.95 4.30
CA LEU A 104 -1.16 3.21 3.11
C LEU A 104 -2.00 4.11 2.21
N ILE A 105 -1.62 4.21 0.94
CA ILE A 105 -2.28 5.07 -0.04
C ILE A 105 -2.80 4.20 -1.18
N LEU A 106 -4.12 4.19 -1.36
CA LEU A 106 -4.89 3.42 -2.34
C LEU A 106 -5.96 4.31 -2.96
N LYS A 107 -5.55 5.45 -3.51
CA LYS A 107 -6.43 6.39 -4.18
C LYS A 107 -6.67 5.94 -5.62
N ASN A 108 -7.88 6.09 -6.13
CA ASN A 108 -8.25 5.67 -7.48
C ASN A 108 -7.87 4.20 -7.83
N VAL A 109 -8.20 3.27 -6.94
CA VAL A 109 -8.05 1.81 -7.12
C VAL A 109 -9.45 1.16 -7.09
N PRO A 110 -10.31 1.40 -8.11
CA PRO A 110 -11.70 0.96 -8.11
C PRO A 110 -11.88 -0.57 -8.24
N THR A 111 -10.81 -1.29 -8.56
CA THR A 111 -10.78 -2.76 -8.63
C THR A 111 -10.68 -3.40 -7.25
N LEU A 112 -10.08 -2.71 -6.27
CA LEU A 112 -9.91 -3.20 -4.90
C LEU A 112 -11.20 -2.99 -4.11
N LYS A 113 -12.15 -3.91 -4.24
CA LYS A 113 -13.47 -3.79 -3.60
C LYS A 113 -13.44 -4.16 -2.11
N LYS A 114 -12.54 -5.06 -1.72
CA LYS A 114 -12.43 -5.58 -0.35
C LYS A 114 -11.04 -5.28 0.18
N LEU A 115 -10.98 -4.87 1.45
CA LEU A 115 -9.71 -4.81 2.17
C LEU A 115 -9.48 -6.14 2.91
N PRO A 116 -8.22 -6.52 3.12
CA PRO A 116 -7.90 -7.53 4.11
C PRO A 116 -8.31 -7.06 5.52
N PRO A 117 -8.37 -7.96 6.52
CA PRO A 117 -8.68 -7.59 7.89
C PRO A 117 -7.78 -6.45 8.36
N VAL A 118 -8.36 -5.34 8.80
CA VAL A 118 -7.59 -4.14 9.21
C VAL A 118 -6.67 -4.41 10.39
N LEU A 119 -6.98 -5.43 11.19
CA LEU A 119 -6.13 -5.90 12.29
C LEU A 119 -4.80 -6.52 11.81
N ALA A 120 -4.66 -6.84 10.53
CA ALA A 120 -3.38 -7.27 9.95
C ALA A 120 -2.34 -6.14 9.91
N PHE A 121 -2.76 -4.87 10.04
CA PHE A 121 -1.88 -3.72 10.07
C PHE A 121 -1.69 -3.22 11.50
N ASN A 122 -0.61 -3.65 12.14
CA ASN A 122 -0.36 -3.37 13.56
C ASN A 122 -0.09 -1.88 13.79
N ASN A 123 0.66 -1.25 12.89
CA ASN A 123 1.18 0.11 13.07
C ASN A 123 0.53 1.16 12.15
N LEU A 124 -0.50 0.78 11.38
CA LEU A 124 -1.12 1.65 10.38
C LEU A 124 -1.94 2.75 11.08
N ASN A 125 -1.55 4.00 10.84
CA ASN A 125 -2.16 5.19 11.46
C ASN A 125 -2.72 6.20 10.45
N LYS A 126 -2.31 6.13 9.18
CA LYS A 126 -2.82 6.96 8.11
C LYS A 126 -3.20 6.09 6.92
N ALA A 127 -4.42 6.25 6.44
CA ALA A 127 -4.88 5.55 5.25
C ALA A 127 -5.58 6.51 4.29
N GLU A 128 -5.39 6.30 2.99
CA GLU A 128 -6.10 7.05 1.95
C GLU A 128 -6.72 6.02 1.02
N PHE A 129 -8.04 5.90 1.02
CA PHE A 129 -8.73 4.85 0.29
C PHE A 129 -9.64 5.43 -0.78
N THR A 130 -9.85 4.63 -1.83
CA THR A 130 -10.80 4.91 -2.91
C THR A 130 -12.24 4.94 -2.40
N TYR A 131 -12.60 4.01 -1.51
CA TYR A 131 -13.97 3.85 -1.05
C TYR A 131 -14.19 4.37 0.37
N PRO A 132 -15.25 5.18 0.63
CA PRO A 132 -15.58 5.66 1.97
C PRO A 132 -15.85 4.54 2.99
N TYR A 133 -16.42 3.40 2.54
CA TYR A 133 -16.71 2.27 3.41
C TYR A 133 -15.44 1.59 3.93
N HIS A 134 -14.32 1.66 3.19
CA HIS A 134 -13.02 1.21 3.70
C HIS A 134 -12.54 2.09 4.85
N CYS A 135 -12.74 3.40 4.78
CA CYS A 135 -12.43 4.29 5.90
C CYS A 135 -13.31 4.03 7.12
N CYS A 136 -14.60 3.70 6.91
CA CYS A 136 -15.50 3.30 7.99
C CYS A 136 -14.99 2.03 8.68
N PHE A 137 -14.69 0.99 7.91
CA PHE A 137 -14.11 -0.26 8.41
C PHE A 137 -12.79 -0.01 9.15
N PHE A 138 -11.90 0.84 8.61
CA PHE A 138 -10.61 1.15 9.22
C PHE A 138 -10.71 1.94 10.54
N LYS A 139 -11.63 2.91 10.63
CA LYS A 139 -11.86 3.71 11.85
C LYS A 139 -12.62 2.94 12.93
N HIS A 140 -13.41 1.94 12.55
CA HIS A 140 -14.30 1.21 13.45
C HIS A 140 -13.94 -0.28 13.60
N ALA A 141 -12.77 -0.71 13.14
CA ALA A 141 -12.29 -2.09 13.22
C ALA A 141 -12.31 -2.69 14.65
N SER A 142 -12.34 -1.84 15.68
CA SER A 142 -12.49 -2.25 17.08
C SER A 142 -13.92 -2.68 17.48
N ARG A 143 -14.96 -2.31 16.71
CA ARG A 143 -16.37 -2.62 17.03
C ARG A 143 -16.83 -3.99 16.54
N ASP A 144 -16.22 -4.52 15.47
CA ASP A 144 -16.56 -5.86 14.94
C ASP A 144 -16.04 -7.01 15.83
N TYR A 145 -15.29 -6.70 16.90
CA TYR A 145 -14.61 -7.65 17.79
C TYR A 145 -15.45 -8.09 19.01
N GLU A 146 -16.63 -7.52 19.25
CA GLU A 146 -17.48 -7.89 20.40
C GLU A 146 -18.33 -9.17 20.18
N VAL A 147 -18.24 -9.85 19.03
CA VAL A 147 -19.13 -11.01 18.73
C VAL A 147 -18.41 -12.36 18.52
N GLY A 148 -17.08 -12.45 18.60
CA GLY A 148 -16.47 -13.78 18.44
C GLY A 148 -14.97 -13.88 18.70
N GLN A 149 -14.66 -14.51 19.83
CA GLN A 149 -13.39 -15.17 20.21
C GLN A 149 -12.19 -14.25 20.53
N GLY A 150 -11.81 -14.28 21.82
CA GLY A 150 -10.58 -13.71 22.39
C GLY A 150 -9.29 -14.33 21.83
N SER A 151 -8.09 -13.93 22.19
CA SER A 151 -7.64 -13.14 23.35
C SER A 151 -6.15 -12.82 23.17
N GLN A 152 -5.78 -11.95 22.21
CA GLN A 152 -4.36 -11.62 22.00
C GLN A 152 -4.06 -10.16 21.62
N TYR A 153 -5.05 -9.33 21.29
CA TYR A 153 -4.79 -7.98 20.74
C TYR A 153 -5.53 -6.84 21.47
N SER A 154 -5.80 -7.04 22.77
CA SER A 154 -6.49 -6.08 23.65
C SER A 154 -5.73 -4.76 23.87
N SER A 155 -4.50 -4.59 23.37
CA SER A 155 -3.64 -3.45 23.74
C SER A 155 -3.86 -2.18 22.90
N HIS A 156 -4.49 -2.23 21.73
CA HIS A 156 -4.48 -1.08 20.78
C HIS A 156 -5.83 -0.36 20.56
N TYR A 157 -6.77 -0.43 21.52
CA TYR A 157 -8.03 0.33 21.42
C TYR A 157 -7.80 1.86 21.36
N LYS A 158 -6.78 2.38 22.06
CA LYS A 158 -6.45 3.82 22.06
C LYS A 158 -5.75 4.28 20.77
N GLU A 159 -4.99 3.40 20.11
CA GLU A 159 -4.31 3.72 18.84
C GLU A 159 -5.29 3.83 17.67
N ILE A 160 -6.38 3.05 17.70
CA ILE A 160 -7.42 3.10 16.66
C ILE A 160 -8.11 4.48 16.60
N GLN A 161 -8.21 5.20 17.72
CA GLN A 161 -8.79 6.55 17.80
C GLN A 161 -7.92 7.63 17.14
N GLN A 162 -6.61 7.39 17.00
CA GLN A 162 -5.67 8.33 16.35
C GLN A 162 -5.54 8.08 14.84
N ARG A 163 -6.21 7.04 14.32
CA ARG A 163 -6.15 6.70 12.90
C ARG A 163 -6.83 7.77 12.05
N SER A 164 -6.06 8.31 11.10
CA SER A 164 -6.57 9.21 10.07
C SER A 164 -6.91 8.41 8.81
N CYS A 165 -8.09 8.67 8.26
CA CYS A 165 -8.46 8.16 6.95
C CYS A 165 -9.07 9.28 6.12
N THR A 166 -8.46 9.59 4.99
CA THR A 166 -8.89 10.63 4.06
C THR A 166 -9.43 10.02 2.78
N ARG A 167 -10.33 10.77 2.14
CA ARG A 167 -10.80 10.50 0.77
C ARG A 167 -10.11 11.46 -0.19
N GLU A 168 -9.82 10.99 -1.39
CA GLU A 168 -9.90 11.85 -2.57
C GLU A 168 -11.35 11.75 -3.08
N ALA A 169 -12.01 12.89 -3.28
CA ALA A 169 -13.32 12.86 -3.93
C ALA A 169 -13.11 12.34 -5.35
N LEU A 170 -13.74 11.21 -5.71
CA LEU A 170 -13.77 10.70 -7.09
C LEU A 170 -14.12 11.88 -8.00
N LYS A 171 -13.20 12.25 -8.90
CA LYS A 171 -13.48 13.32 -9.86
C LYS A 171 -14.62 12.83 -10.75
N SER A 172 -15.56 13.72 -11.07
CA SER A 172 -16.80 13.38 -11.80
C SER A 172 -16.54 12.70 -13.16
N THR A 173 -15.34 12.84 -13.72
CA THR A 173 -14.87 12.22 -14.96
C THR A 173 -14.70 10.69 -14.84
N ASP A 174 -14.27 10.16 -13.70
CA ASP A 174 -13.97 8.73 -13.55
C ASP A 174 -15.26 7.89 -13.49
N VAL A 175 -16.33 8.47 -12.90
CA VAL A 175 -17.68 7.87 -12.88
C VAL A 175 -18.24 7.73 -14.29
N GLN A 176 -18.02 8.71 -15.17
CA GLN A 176 -18.49 8.68 -16.56
C GLN A 176 -17.74 7.64 -17.39
N GLN A 177 -16.44 7.45 -17.15
CA GLN A 177 -15.63 6.46 -17.85
C GLN A 177 -15.97 5.02 -17.41
N PHE A 178 -16.26 4.82 -16.12
CA PHE A 178 -16.75 3.53 -15.60
C PHE A 178 -18.15 3.17 -16.12
N LEU A 179 -19.04 4.16 -16.30
CA LEU A 179 -20.37 3.96 -16.89
C LEU A 179 -20.32 3.69 -18.40
N ARG A 180 -19.30 4.18 -19.11
CA ARG A 180 -19.07 3.88 -20.52
C ARG A 180 -18.60 2.44 -20.75
N LYS A 181 -17.71 1.89 -19.90
CA LYS A 181 -17.22 0.50 -20.01
C LYS A 181 -18.27 -0.58 -19.70
N LYS A 182 -19.42 -0.25 -19.11
CA LYS A 182 -20.53 -1.18 -18.86
C LYS A 182 -21.58 -1.24 -19.98
N ARG A 183 -21.41 -0.45 -21.06
CA ARG A 183 -22.37 -0.32 -22.17
C ARG A 183 -21.90 -0.93 -23.50
N THR A 184 -20.78 -1.66 -23.49
CA THR A 184 -20.26 -2.48 -24.59
C THR A 184 -20.09 -3.89 -24.08
#